data_AF-B8GHI5-F1
#
_entry.id   AF-B8GHI5-F1
#
_cell.length_a   1.000
_cell.length_b   1.000
_cell.length_c   1.000
_cell.angle_alpha   90.00
_cell.angle_beta   90.00
_cell.angle_gamma   90.00
#
_symmetry.space_group_name_H-M   'P 1'
#
loop_
_entity.id
_entity.type
_entity.pdbx_description
1 polymer ?
#
loop_
_entity_poly.entity_id
_entity_poly.type
_entity_poly.pdbx_seq_one_letter_code
_entity_poly.pdbx_strand_id
1 'polypeptide(L)'
;MDNKFLTILTAPQNFFIGIEERPVSLGIPAVIVLLMGIVSAISAYIVTGVTMQVLPASSQQMIGIIQGIGAISAIIVVLVMWFIMAGIFYLISMAFNGTGDFKRVLEVTGYGYIPSLIGSIISLPLMFQYLSTIHLPSIADPTLMQSAMTGMMKTPSMAVISLIGIVFLLWSANIWIFGVREARHLTTRNAVITVGIPVLVSVLFSIYGLIA
;
A
#
# COMPACT_ATOMS: atom_id res chain seq x y z
N MET A 1 30.49 -7.75 2.32
CA MET A 1 29.68 -6.58 1.92
C MET A 1 28.30 -6.78 2.51
N ASP A 2 27.95 -6.05 3.57
CA ASP A 2 26.61 -6.13 4.15
C ASP A 2 25.59 -5.62 3.14
N ASN A 3 24.74 -6.51 2.65
CA ASN A 3 23.70 -6.16 1.72
C ASN A 3 22.60 -5.42 2.47
N LYS A 4 22.69 -4.08 2.51
CA LYS A 4 21.75 -3.19 3.20
C LYS A 4 20.28 -3.47 2.87
N PHE A 5 19.99 -3.91 1.64
CA PHE A 5 18.65 -4.29 1.21
C PHE A 5 18.16 -5.57 1.92
N LEU A 6 19.04 -6.54 2.12
CA LEU A 6 18.69 -7.77 2.83
C LEU A 6 18.55 -7.50 4.32
N THR A 7 19.41 -6.64 4.87
CA THR A 7 19.35 -6.22 6.28
C THR A 7 18.02 -5.56 6.63
N ILE A 8 17.49 -4.65 5.81
CA ILE A 8 16.20 -4.00 6.12
C ILE A 8 15.03 -4.99 6.13
N LEU A 9 15.10 -6.03 5.29
CA LEU A 9 14.04 -7.03 5.16
C LEU A 9 14.04 -8.05 6.29
N THR A 10 15.21 -8.48 6.76
CA THR A 10 15.34 -9.58 7.74
C THR A 10 15.74 -9.11 9.14
N ALA A 11 16.44 -7.99 9.25
CA ALA A 11 16.93 -7.41 10.50
C ALA A 11 16.75 -5.88 10.51
N PRO A 12 15.51 -5.36 10.38
CA PRO A 12 15.24 -3.92 10.26
C PRO A 12 15.82 -3.08 11.40
N GLN A 13 15.90 -3.64 12.62
CA GLN A 13 16.60 -3.00 13.73
C GLN A 13 18.04 -2.63 13.33
N ASN A 14 18.81 -3.58 12.81
CA ASN A 14 20.21 -3.37 12.44
C ASN A 14 20.37 -2.35 11.31
N PHE A 15 19.39 -2.25 10.40
CA PHE A 15 19.41 -1.27 9.32
C PHE A 15 19.27 0.16 9.84
N PHE A 16 18.40 0.38 10.83
CA PHE A 16 18.08 1.69 11.39
C PHE A 16 18.97 2.14 12.55
N ILE A 17 19.84 1.26 13.09
CA ILE A 17 20.82 1.67 14.11
C ILE A 17 21.65 2.86 13.62
N GLY A 18 21.71 3.91 14.43
CA GLY A 18 22.46 5.14 14.14
C GLY A 18 21.91 5.93 12.96
N ILE A 19 20.64 5.73 12.57
CA ILE A 19 20.03 6.50 11.48
C ILE A 19 20.01 8.00 11.78
N GLU A 20 19.91 8.37 13.07
CA GLU A 20 19.86 9.75 13.56
C GLU A 20 21.13 10.55 13.23
N GLU A 21 22.30 9.89 13.25
CA GLU A 21 23.60 10.50 12.93
C GLU A 21 23.80 10.73 11.43
N ARG A 22 23.01 10.06 10.59
CA ARG A 22 23.09 10.15 9.13
C ARG A 22 22.24 11.33 8.66
N PRO A 23 22.60 12.03 7.57
CA PRO A 23 21.69 13.02 6.98
C PRO A 23 20.39 12.35 6.53
N VAL A 24 19.26 13.04 6.71
CA VAL A 24 17.96 12.58 6.19
C VAL A 24 18.03 12.49 4.67
N SER A 25 17.66 11.35 4.10
CA SER A 25 17.63 11.15 2.64
C SER A 25 16.30 10.58 2.18
N LEU A 26 15.55 11.37 1.40
CA LEU A 26 14.26 10.94 0.84
C LEU A 26 14.39 10.28 -0.54
N GLY A 27 15.58 10.25 -1.14
CA GLY A 27 15.77 9.75 -2.50
C GLY A 27 15.37 8.28 -2.66
N ILE A 28 15.98 7.39 -1.87
CA ILE A 28 15.66 5.95 -1.91
C ILE A 28 14.20 5.69 -1.46
N PRO A 29 13.72 6.25 -0.34
CA PRO A 29 12.30 6.17 0.04
C PRO A 29 11.34 6.57 -1.07
N ALA A 30 11.58 7.70 -1.75
CA ALA A 30 10.73 8.18 -2.83
C ALA A 30 10.73 7.22 -4.02
N VAL A 31 11.88 6.64 -4.39
CA VAL A 31 11.95 5.63 -5.46
C VAL A 31 11.11 4.40 -5.12
N ILE A 32 11.19 3.89 -3.88
CA ILE A 32 10.39 2.74 -3.43
C ILE A 32 8.89 3.04 -3.56
N VAL A 33 8.44 4.20 -3.08
CA VAL A 33 7.03 4.62 -3.12
C VAL A 33 6.57 4.89 -4.56
N LEU A 34 7.42 5.46 -5.42
CA LEU A 34 7.13 5.65 -6.84
C LEU A 34 6.98 4.31 -7.58
N LEU A 35 7.83 3.33 -7.29
CA LEU A 35 7.69 1.98 -7.87
C LEU A 35 6.36 1.34 -7.44
N MET A 36 5.95 1.52 -6.18
CA MET A 36 4.63 1.08 -5.73
C MET A 36 3.50 1.83 -6.43
N GLY A 37 3.67 3.14 -6.68
CA GLY A 37 2.76 3.93 -7.49
C GLY A 37 2.62 3.39 -8.91
N ILE A 38 3.72 2.98 -9.55
CA ILE A 38 3.71 2.37 -10.88
C ILE A 38 2.96 1.04 -10.88
N VAL A 39 3.20 0.16 -9.91
CA VAL A 39 2.45 -1.11 -9.79
C VAL A 39 0.96 -0.84 -9.59
N SER A 40 0.62 0.18 -8.80
CA SER A 40 -0.77 0.60 -8.58
C SER A 40 -1.41 1.19 -9.84
N ALA A 41 -0.64 1.92 -10.66
CA ALA A 41 -1.09 2.45 -11.94
C ALA A 41 -1.40 1.32 -12.95
N ILE A 42 -0.54 0.30 -13.02
CA ILE A 42 -0.78 -0.89 -13.85
C ILE A 42 -2.04 -1.61 -13.35
N SER A 43 -2.21 -1.74 -12.04
CA SER A 43 -3.39 -2.34 -11.44
C SER A 43 -4.67 -1.57 -11.80
N ALA A 44 -4.65 -0.24 -11.70
CA ALA A 44 -5.77 0.63 -12.07
C ALA A 44 -6.10 0.52 -13.56
N TYR A 45 -5.08 0.42 -14.42
CA TYR A 45 -5.26 0.22 -15.86
C TYR A 45 -5.98 -1.11 -16.17
N ILE A 46 -5.59 -2.20 -15.48
CA ILE A 46 -6.25 -3.52 -15.63
C ILE A 46 -7.71 -3.46 -15.17
N VAL A 47 -7.96 -2.93 -13.97
CA VAL A 47 -9.32 -2.84 -13.40
C VAL A 47 -10.24 -2.01 -14.28
N THR A 48 -9.78 -0.82 -14.69
CA THR A 48 -10.55 0.05 -15.60
C THR A 48 -10.83 -0.65 -16.92
N GLY A 49 -9.87 -1.39 -17.49
CA GLY A 49 -10.09 -2.18 -18.71
C GLY A 49 -11.27 -3.16 -18.63
N VAL A 50 -11.47 -3.83 -17.48
CA VAL A 50 -12.63 -4.71 -17.26
C VAL A 50 -13.91 -3.91 -17.12
N THR A 51 -13.90 -2.81 -16.36
CA THR A 51 -15.07 -1.93 -16.20
C THR A 51 -15.50 -1.27 -17.52
N MET A 52 -14.59 -1.08 -18.47
CA MET A 52 -14.93 -0.50 -19.78
C MET A 52 -15.76 -1.44 -20.66
N GLN A 53 -15.70 -2.75 -20.44
CA GLN A 53 -16.49 -3.72 -21.22
C GLN A 53 -18.00 -3.56 -21.02
N VAL A 54 -18.41 -2.91 -19.93
CA VAL A 54 -19.82 -2.73 -19.57
C VAL A 54 -20.39 -1.37 -19.96
N LEU A 55 -19.54 -0.48 -20.50
CA LEU A 55 -19.96 0.84 -20.94
C LEU A 55 -20.66 0.80 -22.30
N PRO A 56 -21.61 1.71 -22.55
CA PRO A 56 -22.20 1.88 -23.88
C PRO A 56 -21.14 2.19 -24.94
N ALA A 57 -21.38 1.74 -26.18
CA ALA A 57 -20.47 1.98 -27.31
C ALA A 57 -20.18 3.48 -27.56
N SER A 58 -21.13 4.36 -27.22
CA SER A 58 -20.98 5.82 -27.29
C SER A 58 -19.86 6.37 -26.40
N SER A 59 -19.48 5.64 -25.35
CA SER A 59 -18.46 6.06 -24.38
C SER A 59 -17.06 5.54 -24.70
N GLN A 60 -16.89 4.77 -25.79
CA GLN A 60 -15.60 4.13 -26.13
C GLN A 60 -14.47 5.13 -26.40
N GLN A 61 -14.80 6.32 -26.90
CA GLN A 61 -13.81 7.38 -27.15
C GLN A 61 -13.17 7.92 -25.85
N MET A 62 -13.82 7.72 -24.69
CA MET A 62 -13.32 8.16 -23.40
C MET A 62 -12.43 7.12 -22.70
N ILE A 63 -12.30 5.90 -23.24
CA ILE A 63 -11.59 4.79 -22.59
C ILE A 63 -10.15 5.18 -22.23
N GLY A 64 -9.38 5.67 -23.21
CA GLY A 64 -7.98 6.04 -22.99
C GLY A 64 -7.81 7.18 -21.99
N ILE A 65 -8.75 8.14 -21.98
CA ILE A 65 -8.73 9.27 -21.04
C ILE A 65 -8.97 8.76 -19.61
N ILE A 66 -9.99 7.93 -19.40
CA ILE A 66 -10.32 7.39 -18.07
C ILE A 66 -9.21 6.48 -17.55
N GLN A 67 -8.63 5.64 -18.42
CA GLN A 67 -7.47 4.81 -18.06
C GLN A 67 -6.26 5.67 -17.66
N GLY A 68 -5.97 6.72 -18.42
CA GLY A 68 -4.90 7.67 -18.11
C GLY A 68 -5.12 8.37 -16.76
N ILE A 69 -6.33 8.88 -16.52
CA ILE A 69 -6.71 9.51 -15.24
C ILE A 69 -6.57 8.50 -14.09
N GLY A 70 -7.06 7.26 -14.25
CA GLY A 70 -6.99 6.23 -13.23
C GLY A 70 -5.54 5.87 -12.87
N ALA A 71 -4.68 5.69 -13.87
CA ALA A 71 -3.27 5.40 -13.68
C ALA A 71 -2.53 6.53 -12.94
N ILE A 72 -2.73 7.79 -13.37
CA ILE A 72 -2.12 8.97 -12.72
C ILE A 72 -2.64 9.11 -11.28
N SER A 73 -3.95 8.94 -11.08
CA SER A 73 -4.57 9.02 -9.77
C SER A 73 -4.00 7.97 -8.81
N ALA A 74 -3.76 6.75 -9.27
CA ALA A 74 -3.16 5.69 -8.44
C ALA A 74 -1.75 6.06 -7.95
N ILE A 75 -0.91 6.66 -8.81
CA ILE A 75 0.43 7.13 -8.43
C ILE A 75 0.32 8.24 -7.37
N ILE A 76 -0.57 9.22 -7.60
CA ILE A 76 -0.79 10.34 -6.69
C ILE A 76 -1.27 9.83 -5.32
N VAL A 77 -2.23 8.90 -5.30
CA VAL A 77 -2.76 8.32 -4.06
C VAL A 77 -1.66 7.63 -3.27
N VAL A 78 -0.79 6.82 -3.91
CA VAL A 78 0.32 6.15 -3.21
C VAL A 78 1.30 7.17 -2.62
N LEU A 79 1.66 8.21 -3.37
CA LEU A 79 2.52 9.29 -2.87
C LEU A 79 1.88 10.03 -1.69
N VAL A 80 0.60 10.41 -1.80
CA VAL A 80 -0.14 11.09 -0.73
C VAL A 80 -0.25 10.19 0.51
N MET A 81 -0.55 8.90 0.34
CA MET A 81 -0.65 7.95 1.44
C MET A 81 0.67 7.75 2.18
N TRP A 82 1.82 7.86 1.51
CA TRP A 82 3.12 7.85 2.18
C TRP A 82 3.26 9.01 3.17
N PHE A 83 2.89 10.23 2.77
CA PHE A 83 2.88 11.39 3.65
C PHE A 83 1.85 11.27 4.77
N ILE A 84 0.65 10.79 4.46
CA ILE A 84 -0.41 10.57 5.45
C ILE A 84 0.05 9.56 6.51
N MET A 85 0.59 8.42 6.10
CA MET A 85 1.02 7.38 7.04
C MET A 85 2.19 7.87 7.91
N ALA A 86 3.17 8.56 7.33
CA ALA A 86 4.23 9.20 8.09
C ALA A 86 3.67 10.25 9.07
N GLY A 87 2.66 11.02 8.64
CA GLY A 87 1.95 11.99 9.47
C GLY A 87 1.26 11.34 10.66
N ILE A 88 0.55 10.24 10.43
CA ILE A 88 -0.11 9.46 11.48
C ILE A 88 0.92 8.93 12.48
N PHE A 89 2.02 8.32 12.03
CA PHE A 89 3.08 7.84 12.92
C PHE A 89 3.70 8.99 13.72
N TYR A 90 3.96 10.13 13.08
CA TYR A 90 4.50 11.31 13.73
C TYR A 90 3.54 11.83 14.81
N LEU A 91 2.25 12.00 14.50
CA LEU A 91 1.24 12.49 15.44
C LEU A 91 1.03 11.55 16.62
N ILE A 92 0.89 10.24 16.38
CA ILE A 92 0.72 9.27 17.48
C ILE A 92 1.98 9.24 18.36
N SER A 93 3.18 9.33 17.77
CA SER A 93 4.43 9.36 18.54
C SER A 93 4.52 10.54 19.51
N MET A 94 3.84 11.66 19.25
CA MET A 94 3.84 12.83 20.15
C MET A 94 3.20 12.51 21.50
N ALA A 95 2.16 11.68 21.53
CA ALA A 95 1.53 11.23 22.78
C ALA A 95 2.50 10.42 23.67
N PHE A 96 3.60 9.94 23.10
CA PHE A 96 4.65 9.19 23.78
C PHE A 96 5.94 10.00 23.96
N ASN A 97 5.88 11.34 23.84
CA ASN A 97 7.01 12.25 23.94
C ASN A 97 8.13 11.96 22.92
N GLY A 98 7.79 11.47 21.73
CA GLY A 98 8.79 11.25 20.68
C GLY A 98 9.50 12.55 20.28
N THR A 99 10.81 12.47 20.03
CA THR A 99 11.67 13.60 19.61
C THR A 99 12.17 13.40 18.18
N GLY A 100 12.72 14.41 17.51
CA GLY A 100 13.17 14.31 16.11
C GLY A 100 12.17 14.77 15.05
N ASP A 101 12.61 14.81 13.79
CA ASP A 101 11.89 15.53 12.73
C ASP A 101 10.92 14.66 11.92
N PHE A 102 9.83 15.28 11.44
CA PHE A 102 8.89 14.66 10.52
C PHE A 102 9.57 14.09 9.26
N LYS A 103 10.60 14.78 8.73
CA LYS A 103 11.34 14.31 7.55
C LYS A 103 12.00 12.94 7.77
N ARG A 104 12.47 12.67 9.01
CA ARG A 104 13.02 11.37 9.38
C ARG A 104 11.93 10.30 9.42
N VAL A 105 10.75 10.62 9.96
CA VAL A 105 9.60 9.71 9.94
C VAL A 105 9.17 9.41 8.51
N LEU A 106 9.15 10.41 7.64
CA LEU A 106 8.85 10.23 6.22
C LEU A 106 9.86 9.28 5.54
N GLU A 107 11.16 9.47 5.79
CA GLU A 107 12.23 8.58 5.30
C GLU A 107 12.00 7.13 5.72
N VAL A 108 11.87 6.84 7.03
CA VAL A 108 11.71 5.47 7.52
C VAL A 108 10.37 4.85 7.13
N THR A 109 9.33 5.68 6.95
CA THR A 109 8.03 5.21 6.44
C THR A 109 8.17 4.73 5.00
N GLY A 110 8.92 5.44 4.16
CA GLY A 110 9.12 5.04 2.76
C GLY A 110 9.90 3.74 2.63
N TYR A 111 10.89 3.52 3.51
CA TYR A 111 11.60 2.25 3.60
C TYR A 111 10.69 1.06 3.98
N GLY A 112 9.71 1.26 4.85
CA GLY A 112 8.78 0.18 5.21
C GLY A 112 7.79 -0.18 4.11
N TYR A 113 7.73 0.54 2.98
CA TYR A 113 6.95 0.11 1.81
C TYR A 113 7.60 -1.03 1.01
N ILE A 114 8.87 -1.40 1.26
CA ILE A 114 9.57 -2.43 0.48
C ILE A 114 8.81 -3.78 0.49
N PRO A 115 8.38 -4.35 1.64
CA PRO A 115 7.60 -5.59 1.64
C PRO A 115 6.29 -5.44 0.85
N SER A 116 5.53 -4.38 1.10
CA SER A 116 4.27 -4.13 0.39
C SER A 116 4.46 -4.01 -1.13
N LEU A 117 5.57 -3.41 -1.59
CA LEU A 117 5.94 -3.38 -3.00
C LEU A 117 6.14 -4.80 -3.55
N ILE A 118 6.89 -5.66 -2.85
CA ILE A 118 7.08 -7.07 -3.24
C ILE A 118 5.73 -7.79 -3.32
N GLY A 119 4.88 -7.64 -2.29
CA GLY A 119 3.54 -8.23 -2.26
C GLY A 119 2.67 -7.77 -3.42
N SER A 120 2.74 -6.50 -3.79
CA SER A 120 1.98 -5.94 -4.93
C SER A 120 2.45 -6.51 -6.27
N ILE A 121 3.76 -6.68 -6.47
CA ILE A 121 4.33 -7.30 -7.68
C ILE A 121 3.90 -8.76 -7.80
N ILE A 122 3.87 -9.50 -6.70
CA ILE A 122 3.41 -10.90 -6.67
C ILE A 122 1.90 -10.99 -6.94
N SER A 123 1.12 -10.04 -6.40
CA SER A 123 -0.34 -10.04 -6.52
C SER A 123 -0.83 -9.64 -7.91
N LEU A 124 -0.05 -8.84 -8.65
CA LEU A 124 -0.46 -8.27 -9.93
C LEU A 124 -0.79 -9.32 -11.01
N PRO A 125 0.03 -10.37 -11.25
CA PRO A 125 -0.34 -11.44 -12.19
C PRO A 125 -1.57 -12.22 -11.76
N LEU A 126 -1.74 -12.48 -10.45
CA LEU A 126 -2.92 -13.18 -9.92
C LEU A 126 -4.19 -12.38 -10.18
N MET A 127 -4.12 -11.07 -9.95
CA MET A 127 -5.21 -10.15 -10.22
C MET A 127 -5.54 -10.11 -11.72
N PHE A 128 -4.52 -10.01 -12.59
CA PHE A 128 -4.72 -10.01 -14.05
C PHE A 128 -5.37 -11.30 -14.54
N GLN A 129 -4.87 -12.46 -14.08
CA GLN A 129 -5.43 -13.76 -14.44
C GLN A 129 -6.90 -13.86 -14.02
N TYR A 130 -7.24 -13.45 -12.81
CA TYR A 130 -8.62 -13.49 -12.33
C TYR A 130 -9.52 -12.53 -13.13
N LEU A 131 -9.12 -11.25 -13.23
CA LEU A 131 -9.92 -10.22 -13.89
C LEU A 131 -10.13 -10.47 -15.39
N SER A 132 -9.18 -11.12 -16.07
CA SER A 132 -9.33 -11.48 -17.49
C SER A 132 -10.39 -12.57 -17.77
N THR A 133 -10.88 -13.26 -16.73
CA THR A 133 -11.86 -14.35 -16.86
C THR A 133 -13.29 -13.92 -16.53
N ILE A 134 -13.46 -12.73 -15.95
CA ILE A 134 -14.75 -12.25 -15.44
C ILE A 134 -15.45 -11.41 -16.49
N HIS A 135 -16.76 -11.64 -16.62
CA HIS A 135 -17.65 -10.81 -17.42
C HIS A 135 -18.59 -10.07 -16.46
N LEU A 136 -18.51 -8.75 -16.46
CA LEU A 136 -19.38 -7.91 -15.64
C LEU A 136 -20.71 -7.65 -16.40
N PRO A 137 -21.85 -7.58 -15.71
CA PRO A 137 -23.13 -7.21 -16.31
C PRO A 137 -23.11 -5.74 -16.78
N SER A 138 -24.04 -5.35 -17.66
CA SER A 138 -24.14 -3.96 -18.11
C SER A 138 -24.39 -2.99 -16.95
N ILE A 139 -23.80 -1.79 -17.03
CA ILE A 139 -24.00 -0.73 -16.03
C ILE A 139 -25.43 -0.17 -16.00
N ALA A 140 -26.27 -0.51 -16.98
CA ALA A 140 -27.66 -0.09 -17.07
C ALA A 140 -28.56 -0.69 -15.97
N ASP A 141 -28.15 -1.79 -15.34
CA ASP A 141 -28.80 -2.34 -14.14
C ASP A 141 -27.86 -2.19 -12.93
N PRO A 142 -28.04 -1.12 -12.11
CA PRO A 142 -27.19 -0.87 -10.96
C PRO A 142 -27.26 -1.99 -9.91
N THR A 143 -28.39 -2.69 -9.80
CA THR A 143 -28.59 -3.72 -8.77
C THR A 143 -27.83 -5.01 -9.12
N LEU A 144 -27.87 -5.41 -10.39
CA LEU A 144 -27.09 -6.53 -10.90
C LEU A 144 -25.59 -6.22 -10.90
N MET A 145 -25.20 -5.00 -11.29
CA MET A 145 -23.80 -4.55 -11.23
C MET A 145 -23.27 -4.61 -9.80
N GLN A 146 -24.01 -4.05 -8.82
CA GLN A 146 -23.60 -4.06 -7.42
C GLN A 146 -23.43 -5.50 -6.91
N SER A 147 -24.36 -6.39 -7.22
CA SER A 147 -24.30 -7.80 -6.83
C SER A 147 -23.10 -8.52 -7.45
N ALA A 148 -22.80 -8.26 -8.73
CA ALA A 148 -21.64 -8.82 -9.42
C ALA A 148 -20.32 -8.31 -8.83
N MET A 149 -20.22 -7.02 -8.51
CA MET A 149 -19.03 -6.45 -7.86
C MET A 149 -18.82 -7.04 -6.46
N THR A 150 -19.88 -7.16 -5.65
CA THR A 150 -19.80 -7.81 -4.34
C THR A 150 -19.40 -9.29 -4.47
N GLY A 151 -19.98 -10.02 -5.43
CA GLY A 151 -19.59 -11.40 -5.72
C GLY A 151 -18.13 -11.53 -6.15
N MET A 152 -17.64 -10.61 -6.99
CA MET A 152 -16.26 -10.56 -7.45
C MET A 152 -15.27 -10.41 -6.29
N MET A 153 -15.59 -9.59 -5.29
CA MET A 153 -14.73 -9.36 -4.12
C MET A 153 -14.68 -10.56 -3.16
N LYS A 154 -15.73 -11.40 -3.14
CA LYS A 154 -15.86 -12.56 -2.24
C LYS A 154 -15.29 -13.85 -2.82
N THR A 155 -14.61 -13.81 -3.96
CA THR A 155 -14.04 -15.01 -4.55
C THR A 155 -12.76 -15.48 -3.85
N PRO A 156 -12.43 -16.78 -3.91
CA PRO A 156 -11.18 -17.30 -3.36
C PRO A 156 -9.93 -16.58 -3.90
N SER A 157 -9.93 -16.18 -5.18
CA SER A 157 -8.80 -15.48 -5.80
C SER A 157 -8.56 -14.12 -5.14
N MET A 158 -9.62 -13.34 -4.92
CA MET A 158 -9.52 -12.04 -4.23
C MET A 158 -9.17 -12.19 -2.75
N ALA A 159 -9.64 -13.26 -2.10
CA ALA A 159 -9.23 -13.61 -0.75
C ALA A 159 -7.72 -13.90 -0.66
N VAL A 160 -7.17 -14.69 -1.58
CA VAL A 160 -5.72 -14.98 -1.64
C VAL A 160 -4.91 -13.70 -1.87
N ILE A 161 -5.32 -12.85 -2.83
CA ILE A 161 -4.65 -11.56 -3.09
C ILE A 161 -4.66 -10.67 -1.83
N SER A 162 -5.79 -10.61 -1.13
CA SER A 162 -5.92 -9.81 0.08
C SER A 162 -5.07 -10.37 1.23
N LEU A 163 -5.00 -11.69 1.39
CA LEU A 163 -4.13 -12.34 2.38
C LEU A 163 -2.66 -12.08 2.11
N ILE A 164 -2.22 -12.12 0.85
CA ILE A 164 -0.86 -11.70 0.46
C ILE A 164 -0.64 -10.25 0.91
N GLY A 165 -1.57 -9.35 0.57
CA GLY A 165 -1.52 -7.95 1.01
C GLY A 165 -1.35 -7.79 2.52
N ILE A 166 -2.15 -8.51 3.31
CA ILE A 166 -2.08 -8.50 4.79
C ILE A 166 -0.72 -8.98 5.29
N VAL A 167 -0.21 -10.10 4.78
CA VAL A 167 1.09 -10.66 5.19
C VAL A 167 2.23 -9.66 4.94
N PHE A 168 2.26 -9.06 3.75
CA PHE A 168 3.28 -8.07 3.41
C PHE A 168 3.09 -6.74 4.13
N LEU A 169 1.86 -6.36 4.48
CA LEU A 169 1.58 -5.20 5.34
C LEU A 169 2.10 -5.41 6.76
N LEU A 170 1.90 -6.61 7.34
CA LEU A 170 2.43 -6.96 8.65
C LEU A 170 3.96 -6.98 8.66
N TRP A 171 4.58 -7.42 7.57
CA TRP A 171 6.02 -7.31 7.38
C TRP A 171 6.48 -5.84 7.29
N SER A 172 5.77 -5.02 6.51
CA SER A 172 5.98 -3.57 6.48
C SER A 172 5.87 -2.94 7.86
N ALA A 173 4.90 -3.37 8.68
CA ALA A 173 4.71 -2.91 10.05
C ALA A 173 5.93 -3.21 10.93
N ASN A 174 6.51 -4.41 10.82
CA ASN A 174 7.74 -4.75 11.54
C ASN A 174 8.88 -3.78 11.20
N ILE A 175 9.06 -3.43 9.93
CA ILE A 175 10.08 -2.44 9.49
C ILE A 175 9.76 -1.05 10.04
N TRP A 176 8.50 -0.61 9.93
CA TRP A 176 8.06 0.69 10.45
C TRP A 176 8.24 0.79 11.96
N ILE A 177 8.02 -0.27 12.74
CA ILE A 177 8.21 -0.24 14.20
C ILE A 177 9.64 0.16 14.54
N PHE A 178 10.64 -0.49 13.96
CA PHE A 178 12.04 -0.13 14.23
C PHE A 178 12.41 1.21 13.61
N GLY A 179 11.93 1.50 12.40
CA GLY A 179 12.17 2.78 11.74
C GLY A 179 11.66 3.96 12.57
N VAL A 180 10.40 3.92 13.01
CA VAL A 180 9.77 4.97 13.83
C VAL A 180 10.39 5.02 15.22
N ARG A 181 10.76 3.87 15.80
CA ARG A 181 11.47 3.81 17.09
C ARG A 181 12.72 4.66 17.07
N GLU A 182 13.62 4.43 16.10
CA GLU A 182 14.86 5.19 15.96
C GLU A 182 14.58 6.62 15.45
N ALA A 183 13.65 6.80 14.53
CA ALA A 183 13.31 8.14 14.03
C ALA A 183 12.74 9.09 15.08
N ARG A 184 12.08 8.52 16.11
CA ARG A 184 11.35 9.28 17.13
C ARG A 184 11.85 9.07 18.56
N HIS A 185 12.97 8.38 18.72
CA HIS A 185 13.59 8.00 19.99
C HIS A 185 12.59 7.36 20.98
N LEU A 186 11.71 6.50 20.47
CA LEU A 186 10.69 5.84 21.29
C LEU A 186 11.25 4.59 21.96
N THR A 187 10.62 4.19 23.07
CA THR A 187 10.75 2.82 23.54
C THR A 187 10.12 1.86 22.52
N THR A 188 10.58 0.61 22.47
CA THR A 188 10.03 -0.42 21.56
C THR A 188 8.52 -0.56 21.74
N ARG A 189 8.03 -0.54 23.00
CA ARG A 189 6.60 -0.61 23.30
C ARG A 189 5.81 0.54 22.66
N ASN A 190 6.30 1.77 22.78
CA ASN A 190 5.60 2.95 22.24
C ASN A 190 5.64 2.97 20.70
N ALA A 191 6.73 2.49 20.08
CA ALA A 191 6.81 2.34 18.63
C ALA A 191 5.84 1.28 18.11
N VAL A 192 5.71 0.14 18.80
CA VAL A 192 4.71 -0.90 18.50
C VAL A 192 3.31 -0.33 18.55
N ILE A 193 2.96 0.49 19.54
CA ILE A 193 1.62 1.12 19.62
C ILE A 193 1.44 2.13 18.48
N THR A 194 2.46 2.96 18.22
CA THR A 194 2.44 4.01 17.20
C THR A 194 2.17 3.46 15.80
N VAL A 195 2.79 2.34 15.45
CA VAL A 195 2.64 1.69 14.13
C VAL A 195 1.50 0.68 14.15
N GLY A 196 1.36 -0.07 15.25
CA GLY A 196 0.41 -1.16 15.37
C GLY A 196 -1.05 -0.70 15.30
N ILE A 197 -1.40 0.47 15.84
CA ILE A 197 -2.78 0.98 15.75
C ILE A 197 -3.21 1.23 14.29
N PRO A 198 -2.51 2.07 13.48
CA PRO A 198 -2.87 2.28 12.08
C PRO A 198 -2.86 1.01 11.23
N VAL A 199 -1.87 0.12 11.47
CA VAL A 199 -1.77 -1.15 10.75
C VAL A 199 -2.94 -2.07 11.11
N LEU A 200 -3.28 -2.18 12.40
CA LEU A 200 -4.41 -2.99 12.85
C LEU A 200 -5.73 -2.50 12.23
N VAL A 201 -5.95 -1.18 12.19
CA VAL A 201 -7.11 -0.59 11.49
C VAL A 201 -7.12 -0.99 10.02
N SER A 202 -5.98 -0.93 9.34
CA SER A 202 -5.86 -1.29 7.91
C SER A 202 -6.12 -2.79 7.67
N VAL A 203 -5.66 -3.65 8.58
CA VAL A 203 -5.90 -5.10 8.52
C VAL A 203 -7.37 -5.42 8.79
N LEU A 204 -7.98 -4.81 9.82
CA LEU A 204 -9.40 -5.00 10.12
C LEU A 204 -10.29 -4.53 8.98
N PHE A 205 -9.96 -3.41 8.35
CA PHE A 205 -10.66 -2.92 7.15
C PHE A 205 -10.56 -3.92 5.99
N SER A 206 -9.35 -4.46 5.74
CA SER A 206 -9.14 -5.47 4.71
C SER A 206 -9.92 -6.76 4.98
N ILE A 207 -9.94 -7.23 6.24
CA ILE A 207 -10.70 -8.43 6.63
C ILE A 207 -12.20 -8.18 6.52
N TYR A 208 -12.68 -7.01 6.94
CA TYR A 208 -14.10 -6.65 6.80
C TYR A 208 -14.54 -6.72 5.34
N GLY A 209 -13.74 -6.18 4.41
CA GLY A 209 -14.02 -6.26 2.97
C GLY A 209 -14.03 -7.68 2.38
N LEU A 210 -13.43 -8.66 3.06
CA LEU A 210 -13.46 -10.07 2.65
C LEU A 210 -14.71 -10.82 3.12
N ILE A 211 -15.28 -10.44 4.26
CA ILE A 211 -16.35 -11.20 4.92
C ILE A 211 -17.72 -10.53 4.84
N ALA A 212 -17.78 -9.20 4.75
CA ALA A 212 -19.01 -8.41 4.70
C ALA A 212 -19.55 -8.32 3.26
#